data_AF-A0AA96LQL8-F1
#
_entry.id   AF-A0AA96LQL8-F1
#
_cell.length_a   1.000
_cell.length_b   1.000
_cell.length_c   1.000
_cell.angle_alpha   90.00
_cell.angle_beta   90.00
_cell.angle_gamma   90.00
#
_symmetry.space_group_name_H-M   'P 1'
#
loop_
_entity.id
_entity.type
_entity.pdbx_description
1 polymer ?
#
loop_
_entity_poly.entity_id
_entity_poly.type
_entity_poly.pdbx_seq_one_letter_code
_entity_poly.pdbx_strand_id
1 'polypeptide(L)'
;MDSSINTKKRQPAYWLPKMLGSVSHQSHTWLWAWANSQAQISSNSLTQAIKLKAYGIKNNIPELTKEKISATNNEGHVIASIASGMFKNRFYYAGNYGAGTAFFTIDVAEDLMEQPESVLTVTKRFLTFRFEKHPFHYLCHSLNCSDWLLLSANPVWNKN
;
A
#
# COMPACT_ATOMS: atom_id res chain seq x y z
N MET A 1 -26.30 18.02 -38.28
CA MET A 1 -26.10 16.57 -38.16
C MET A 1 -25.05 16.36 -37.09
N ASP A 2 -25.50 15.76 -35.99
CA ASP A 2 -24.88 15.75 -34.67
C ASP A 2 -23.71 14.76 -34.60
N SER A 3 -22.49 15.26 -34.40
CA SER A 3 -21.31 14.47 -34.08
C SER A 3 -21.26 14.25 -32.57
N SER A 4 -22.08 13.33 -32.08
CA SER A 4 -22.05 12.89 -30.69
C SER A 4 -20.76 12.11 -30.42
N ILE A 5 -19.74 12.82 -29.95
CA ILE A 5 -18.53 12.24 -29.38
C ILE A 5 -18.97 11.42 -28.17
N ASN A 6 -18.90 10.09 -28.31
CA ASN A 6 -19.15 9.13 -27.24
C ASN A 6 -18.08 9.31 -26.16
N THR A 7 -18.35 10.21 -25.22
CA THR A 7 -17.57 10.38 -23.99
C THR A 7 -17.94 9.26 -23.03
N LYS A 8 -17.53 8.03 -23.38
CA LYS A 8 -17.38 6.96 -22.39
C LYS A 8 -16.38 7.51 -21.37
N LYS A 9 -16.88 8.08 -20.27
CA LYS A 9 -16.07 8.55 -19.12
C LYS A 9 -15.15 7.39 -18.75
N ARG A 10 -13.89 7.46 -19.19
CA ARG A 10 -12.87 6.50 -18.80
C ARG A 10 -12.63 6.74 -17.33
N GLN A 11 -13.26 5.92 -16.49
CA GLN A 11 -12.90 5.82 -15.08
C GLN A 11 -11.38 5.63 -15.03
N PRO A 12 -10.63 6.44 -14.24
CA PRO A 12 -9.19 6.24 -14.16
C PRO A 12 -8.96 4.80 -13.70
N ALA A 13 -8.12 4.05 -14.40
CA ALA A 13 -7.78 2.70 -14.00
C ALA A 13 -7.15 2.77 -12.60
N TYR A 14 -7.94 2.46 -11.57
CA TYR A 14 -7.48 2.57 -10.19
C TYR A 14 -6.49 1.44 -9.90
N TRP A 15 -5.20 1.78 -9.83
CA TRP A 15 -4.12 0.92 -9.29
C TRP A 15 -4.35 0.70 -7.81
N LEU A 16 -5.06 -0.38 -7.47
CA LEU A 16 -5.28 -0.74 -6.07
C LEU A 16 -4.16 -1.70 -5.63
N PRO A 17 -3.26 -1.26 -4.72
CA PRO A 17 -2.20 -2.12 -4.23
C PRO A 17 -2.79 -3.37 -3.57
N LYS A 18 -2.14 -4.51 -3.80
CA LYS A 18 -2.51 -5.79 -3.20
C LYS A 18 -1.58 -6.05 -2.03
N MET A 19 -2.14 -6.22 -0.85
CA MET A 19 -1.34 -6.44 0.35
C MET A 19 -0.95 -7.90 0.45
N LEU A 20 0.33 -8.17 0.69
CA LEU A 20 0.85 -9.53 0.88
C LEU A 20 0.91 -9.91 2.35
N GLY A 21 1.47 -9.02 3.17
CA GLY A 21 1.69 -9.24 4.60
C GLY A 21 2.59 -8.16 5.20
N SER A 22 3.01 -8.37 6.44
CA SER A 22 3.92 -7.47 7.13
C SER A 22 4.93 -8.21 7.98
N VAL A 23 6.14 -7.67 8.06
CA VAL A 23 7.19 -8.12 8.98
C VAL A 23 7.16 -7.27 10.24
N SER A 24 7.16 -7.93 11.40
CA SER A 24 7.42 -7.28 12.70
C SER A 24 8.93 -7.16 12.91
N HIS A 25 9.42 -5.94 13.17
CA HIS A 25 10.84 -5.70 13.45
C HIS A 25 11.26 -6.19 14.83
N GLN A 26 10.33 -6.27 15.78
CA GLN A 26 10.62 -6.76 17.12
C GLN A 26 10.72 -8.29 17.17
N SER A 27 9.77 -8.99 16.55
CA SER A 27 9.66 -10.45 16.64
C SER A 27 10.28 -11.19 15.48
N HIS A 28 10.75 -10.50 14.42
CA HIS A 28 11.28 -11.12 13.21
C HIS A 28 10.32 -12.19 12.65
N THR A 29 9.05 -11.79 12.53
CA THR A 29 8.00 -12.64 12.00
C THR A 29 7.26 -11.93 10.87
N TRP A 30 7.01 -12.67 9.81
CA TRP A 30 6.06 -12.30 8.77
C TRP A 30 4.66 -12.76 9.17
N LEU A 31 3.69 -11.87 9.09
CA LEU A 31 2.26 -12.15 9.20
C LEU A 31 1.61 -11.94 7.83
N TRP A 32 0.96 -12.97 7.31
CA TRP A 32 0.23 -12.86 6.05
C TRP A 32 -0.99 -11.93 6.17
N ALA A 33 -1.26 -11.16 5.12
CA ALA A 33 -2.40 -10.25 5.09
C ALA A 33 -3.74 -10.98 5.24
N TRP A 34 -3.86 -12.20 4.69
CA TRP A 34 -5.06 -13.02 4.82
C TRP A 34 -5.31 -13.53 6.25
N ALA A 35 -4.28 -13.54 7.11
CA ALA A 35 -4.37 -13.94 8.51
C ALA A 35 -4.58 -12.75 9.46
N ASN A 36 -4.43 -11.52 8.96
CA ASN A 36 -4.55 -10.31 9.76
C ASN A 36 -5.99 -9.79 9.78
N SER A 37 -6.85 -10.44 10.58
CA SER A 37 -8.27 -10.06 10.72
C SER A 37 -8.49 -8.70 11.39
N GLN A 38 -7.51 -8.20 12.14
CA GLN A 38 -7.57 -6.89 12.81
C GLN A 38 -7.36 -5.74 11.83
N ALA A 39 -6.57 -5.97 10.77
CA ALA A 39 -6.43 -5.01 9.70
C ALA A 39 -7.69 -5.10 8.82
N GLN A 40 -8.53 -4.05 8.84
CA GLN A 40 -9.70 -3.91 7.97
C GLN A 40 -9.27 -3.70 6.50
N ILE A 41 -8.72 -4.76 5.89
CA ILE A 41 -8.22 -4.81 4.53
C ILE A 41 -9.37 -5.23 3.61
N SER A 42 -9.55 -4.53 2.51
CA SER A 42 -10.58 -4.87 1.53
C SER A 42 -10.32 -6.23 0.88
N SER A 43 -11.38 -6.96 0.54
CA SER A 43 -11.29 -8.25 -0.17
C SER A 43 -10.49 -8.15 -1.48
N ASN A 44 -10.62 -7.03 -2.19
CA ASN A 44 -9.86 -6.76 -3.41
C ASN A 44 -8.36 -6.59 -3.15
N SER A 45 -7.94 -6.04 -2.01
CA SER A 45 -6.51 -5.92 -1.66
C SER A 45 -5.92 -7.24 -1.17
N LEU A 46 -6.73 -8.18 -0.69
CA LEU A 46 -6.28 -9.49 -0.19
C LEU A 46 -6.11 -10.55 -1.29
N THR A 47 -6.53 -10.28 -2.53
CA THR A 47 -6.68 -11.31 -3.57
C THR A 47 -5.38 -12.07 -3.85
N GLN A 48 -4.22 -11.40 -3.88
CA GLN A 48 -2.94 -12.05 -4.13
C GLN A 48 -2.45 -12.88 -2.93
N ALA A 49 -2.63 -12.39 -1.70
CA ALA A 49 -2.30 -13.15 -0.50
C ALA A 49 -3.14 -14.44 -0.38
N ILE A 50 -4.43 -14.38 -0.70
CA ILE A 50 -5.32 -15.55 -0.72
C ILE A 50 -4.89 -16.54 -1.81
N LYS A 51 -4.52 -16.06 -3.01
CA LYS A 51 -4.00 -16.91 -4.09
C LYS A 51 -2.69 -17.60 -3.71
N LEU A 52 -1.79 -16.92 -2.99
CA LEU A 52 -0.56 -17.53 -2.46
C LEU A 52 -0.87 -18.64 -1.46
N LYS A 53 -1.82 -18.42 -0.55
CA LYS A 53 -2.28 -19.48 0.37
C LYS A 53 -2.82 -20.69 -0.38
N ALA A 54 -3.69 -20.47 -1.37
CA ALA A 54 -4.24 -21.54 -2.20
C ALA A 54 -3.14 -22.31 -2.96
N TYR A 55 -2.15 -21.59 -3.51
CA TYR A 55 -0.98 -22.19 -4.13
C TYR A 55 -0.15 -23.02 -3.14
N GLY A 56 0.05 -22.51 -1.92
CA GLY A 56 0.72 -23.23 -0.85
C GLY A 56 0.01 -24.53 -0.46
N ILE A 57 -1.31 -24.51 -0.36
CA ILE A 57 -2.12 -25.71 -0.10
C ILE A 57 -1.96 -26.72 -1.24
N LYS A 58 -2.11 -26.26 -2.49
CA LYS A 58 -2.01 -27.13 -3.68
C LYS A 58 -0.66 -27.83 -3.80
N ASN A 59 0.43 -27.16 -3.40
CA ASN A 59 1.80 -27.66 -3.56
C ASN A 59 2.44 -28.12 -2.24
N ASN A 60 1.69 -28.20 -1.14
CA ASN A 60 2.19 -28.55 0.19
C ASN A 60 3.40 -27.71 0.64
N ILE A 61 3.29 -26.38 0.52
CA ILE A 61 4.32 -25.41 0.95
C ILE A 61 3.88 -24.75 2.27
N PRO A 62 4.40 -25.20 3.43
CA PRO A 62 3.93 -24.73 4.74
C PRO A 62 4.12 -23.23 4.96
N GLU A 63 5.15 -22.62 4.36
CA GLU A 63 5.49 -21.21 4.51
C GLU A 63 4.39 -20.27 3.98
N LEU A 64 3.62 -20.74 3.00
CA LEU A 64 2.51 -20.00 2.40
C LEU A 64 1.16 -20.25 3.09
N THR A 65 1.07 -21.29 3.92
CA THR A 65 -0.18 -21.72 4.56
C THR A 65 -0.25 -21.40 6.05
N LYS A 66 0.91 -21.30 6.72
CA LYS A 66 1.00 -20.82 8.11
C LYS A 66 0.73 -19.32 8.16
N GLU A 67 -0.07 -18.89 9.13
CA GLU A 67 -0.41 -17.47 9.34
C GLU A 67 0.82 -16.61 9.59
N LYS A 68 1.74 -17.14 10.40
CA LYS A 68 2.99 -16.50 10.80
C LYS A 68 4.16 -17.43 10.48
N ILE A 69 5.23 -16.84 9.96
CA ILE A 69 6.51 -17.51 9.74
C ILE A 69 7.64 -16.65 10.30
N SER A 70 8.76 -17.27 10.67
CA SER A 70 9.97 -16.51 10.99
C SER A 70 10.49 -15.85 9.72
N ALA A 71 10.68 -14.54 9.76
CA ALA A 71 11.21 -13.77 8.66
C ALA A 71 11.68 -12.40 9.14
N THR A 72 12.87 -12.03 8.72
CA THR A 72 13.46 -10.69 8.83
C THR A 72 12.87 -9.75 7.78
N ASN A 73 13.18 -8.46 7.91
CA ASN A 73 12.76 -7.47 6.93
C ASN A 73 13.29 -7.78 5.52
N ASN A 74 14.55 -8.24 5.43
CA ASN A 74 15.18 -8.62 4.15
C ASN A 74 14.47 -9.81 3.51
N GLU A 75 14.08 -10.81 4.29
CA GLU A 75 13.29 -11.95 3.78
C GLU A 75 11.90 -11.51 3.34
N GLY A 76 11.30 -10.50 3.99
CA GLY A 76 10.07 -9.85 3.52
C GLY A 76 10.20 -9.28 2.10
N HIS A 77 11.33 -8.65 1.77
CA HIS A 77 11.62 -8.19 0.40
C HIS A 77 11.73 -9.34 -0.60
N VAL A 78 12.34 -10.47 -0.20
CA VAL A 78 12.43 -11.67 -1.03
C VAL A 78 11.03 -12.23 -1.31
N ILE A 79 10.19 -12.38 -0.27
CA ILE A 79 8.81 -12.86 -0.40
C ILE A 79 8.01 -11.95 -1.36
N ALA A 80 8.12 -10.63 -1.19
CA ALA A 80 7.42 -9.66 -2.05
C ALA A 80 7.91 -9.71 -3.50
N SER A 81 9.21 -9.92 -3.71
CA SER A 81 9.81 -10.06 -5.04
C SER A 81 9.31 -11.33 -5.74
N ILE A 82 9.28 -12.47 -5.04
CA ILE A 82 8.74 -13.74 -5.56
C ILE A 82 7.26 -13.58 -5.92
N ALA A 83 6.46 -13.00 -5.02
CA ALA A 83 5.05 -12.74 -5.28
C ALA A 83 4.84 -11.84 -6.50
N SER A 84 5.67 -10.81 -6.66
CA SER A 84 5.63 -9.93 -7.85
C SER A 84 5.86 -10.71 -9.13
N GLY A 85 6.89 -11.56 -9.17
CA GLY A 85 7.16 -12.43 -10.32
C GLY A 85 6.01 -13.41 -10.60
N MET A 86 5.49 -14.07 -9.56
CA MET A 86 4.39 -15.04 -9.68
C MET A 86 3.13 -14.42 -10.29
N PHE A 87 2.79 -13.20 -9.92
CA PHE A 87 1.61 -12.49 -10.40
C PHE A 87 1.89 -11.56 -11.58
N LYS A 88 3.12 -11.55 -12.11
CA LYS A 88 3.57 -10.63 -13.17
C LYS A 88 3.33 -9.15 -12.84
N ASN A 89 3.35 -8.80 -11.55
CA ASN A 89 3.30 -7.40 -11.13
C ASN A 89 4.64 -6.74 -11.48
N ARG A 90 4.61 -5.47 -11.85
CA ARG A 90 5.83 -4.75 -12.24
C ARG A 90 6.69 -4.37 -11.04
N PHE A 91 6.05 -4.07 -9.91
CA PHE A 91 6.75 -3.59 -8.72
C PHE A 91 6.11 -4.12 -7.45
N TYR A 92 6.89 -4.09 -6.37
CA TYR A 92 6.38 -4.15 -5.01
C TYR A 92 6.81 -2.90 -4.24
N TYR A 93 6.05 -2.57 -3.21
CA TYR A 93 6.34 -1.48 -2.28
C TYR A 93 6.40 -2.03 -0.86
N ALA A 94 7.41 -1.57 -0.11
CA ALA A 94 7.62 -1.89 1.29
C ALA A 94 7.42 -0.62 2.13
N GLY A 95 6.28 -0.53 2.80
CA GLY A 95 5.94 0.59 3.68
C GLY A 95 6.40 0.33 5.11
N ASN A 96 7.55 0.89 5.49
CA ASN A 96 8.03 0.86 6.87
C ASN A 96 7.25 1.86 7.74
N TYR A 97 6.66 1.37 8.83
CA TYR A 97 5.85 2.15 9.79
C TYR A 97 6.46 2.19 11.20
N GLY A 98 7.77 1.93 11.33
CA GLY A 98 8.51 2.00 12.58
C GLY A 98 8.55 0.65 13.31
N ALA A 99 7.39 0.12 13.72
CA ALA A 99 7.31 -1.17 14.41
C ALA A 99 7.42 -2.39 13.46
N GLY A 100 7.32 -2.15 12.15
CA GLY A 100 7.35 -3.19 11.14
C GLY A 100 7.31 -2.62 9.73
N THR A 101 7.21 -3.51 8.75
CA THR A 101 7.14 -3.16 7.33
C THR A 101 6.03 -3.94 6.65
N ALA A 102 5.11 -3.23 6.00
CA ALA A 102 4.02 -3.81 5.22
C ALA A 102 4.41 -3.90 3.75
N PHE A 103 4.12 -5.02 3.11
CA PHE A 103 4.50 -5.30 1.74
C PHE A 103 3.29 -5.38 0.83
N PHE A 104 3.39 -4.70 -0.31
CA PHE A 104 2.33 -4.59 -1.31
C PHE A 104 2.88 -4.89 -2.68
N THR A 105 2.10 -5.52 -3.54
CA THR A 105 2.36 -5.57 -4.97
C THR A 105 1.53 -4.52 -5.68
N ILE A 106 2.11 -3.96 -6.73
CA ILE A 106 1.50 -2.92 -7.53
C ILE A 106 1.52 -3.42 -8.97
N ASP A 107 0.33 -3.56 -9.51
CA ASP A 107 0.14 -3.73 -10.94
C ASP A 107 -0.09 -2.34 -11.55
N VAL A 108 0.53 -2.09 -12.70
CA VAL A 108 0.22 -0.91 -13.50
C VAL A 108 -0.32 -1.37 -14.83
N ALA A 109 -1.51 -0.87 -15.17
CA ALA A 109 -2.08 -1.06 -16.49
C ALA A 109 -1.05 -0.66 -17.56
N GLU A 110 -0.99 -1.44 -18.65
CA GLU A 110 -0.04 -1.27 -19.76
C GLU A 110 0.01 0.17 -20.29
N ASP A 111 -1.12 0.88 -20.24
CA ASP A 111 -1.29 2.26 -20.70
C ASP A 111 -0.45 3.32 -19.96
N LEU A 112 0.19 3.04 -18.81
CA LEU A 112 1.05 4.03 -18.14
C LEU A 112 2.45 4.15 -18.71
N MET A 113 2.90 3.19 -19.54
CA MET A 113 4.24 3.25 -20.10
C MET A 113 4.44 4.41 -21.08
N GLU A 114 3.38 5.07 -21.53
CA GLU A 114 3.47 6.18 -22.48
C GLU A 114 3.68 7.56 -21.83
N GLN A 115 3.73 7.67 -20.49
CA GLN A 115 3.79 8.97 -19.80
C GLN A 115 4.71 8.92 -18.54
N PRO A 116 5.97 9.40 -18.59
CA PRO A 116 6.91 9.37 -17.46
C PRO A 116 6.43 10.15 -16.21
N GLU A 117 5.51 11.11 -16.37
CA GLU A 117 4.85 11.88 -15.31
C GLU A 117 3.92 11.04 -14.42
N SER A 118 3.57 9.82 -14.82
CA SER A 118 2.74 8.91 -14.03
C SER A 118 3.42 8.40 -12.76
N VAL A 119 4.77 8.36 -12.73
CA VAL A 119 5.56 7.97 -11.55
C VAL A 119 5.23 8.86 -10.35
N LEU A 120 5.12 10.18 -10.56
CA LEU A 120 4.80 11.14 -9.51
C LEU A 120 3.36 11.00 -8.99
N THR A 121 2.45 10.49 -9.82
CA THR A 121 1.04 10.26 -9.43
C THR A 121 0.92 9.04 -8.52
N VAL A 122 1.68 7.98 -8.79
CA VAL A 122 1.79 6.81 -7.93
C VAL A 122 2.35 7.21 -6.56
N THR A 123 3.44 8.00 -6.53
CA THR A 123 4.04 8.51 -5.27
C THR A 123 3.06 9.37 -4.46
N LYS A 124 2.30 10.27 -5.12
CA LYS A 124 1.29 11.10 -4.44
C LYS A 124 0.19 10.28 -3.78
N ARG A 125 -0.31 9.22 -4.42
CA ARG A 125 -1.38 8.37 -3.87
C ARG A 125 -0.92 7.54 -2.66
N PHE A 126 0.34 7.12 -2.61
CA PHE A 126 0.92 6.46 -1.44
C PHE A 126 1.00 7.37 -0.21
N LEU A 127 1.35 8.64 -0.42
CA LEU A 127 1.31 9.63 0.65
C LEU A 127 -0.13 9.82 1.15
N THR A 128 -1.11 9.95 0.24
CA THR A 128 -2.53 10.08 0.63
C THR A 128 -3.05 8.84 1.38
N PHE A 129 -2.70 7.62 0.96
CA PHE A 129 -3.09 6.39 1.68
C PHE A 129 -2.52 6.34 3.11
N ARG A 130 -1.34 6.94 3.33
CA ARG A 130 -0.73 7.11 4.67
C ARG A 130 -1.51 8.11 5.54
N PHE A 131 -2.18 9.10 4.96
CA PHE A 131 -2.91 10.14 5.68
C PHE A 131 -4.40 9.82 5.90
N GLU A 132 -5.04 9.09 5.00
CA GLU A 132 -6.51 8.91 5.04
C GLU A 132 -6.98 7.84 6.05
N LYS A 133 -6.10 6.93 6.51
CA LYS A 133 -6.43 5.90 7.51
C LYS A 133 -5.86 6.12 8.92
N HIS A 134 -5.13 7.22 9.16
CA HIS A 134 -4.62 7.58 10.49
C HIS A 134 -4.65 9.11 10.69
N PRO A 135 -5.71 9.69 11.29
CA PRO A 135 -5.62 11.06 11.77
C PRO A 135 -4.69 11.08 12.99
N PHE A 136 -3.53 11.72 12.82
CA PHE A 136 -2.69 12.30 13.88
C PHE A 136 -2.47 11.49 15.18
N HIS A 137 -1.34 10.78 15.23
CA HIS A 137 -0.45 10.88 16.39
C HIS A 137 0.99 10.62 15.93
N TYR A 138 1.95 11.31 16.54
CA TYR A 138 3.40 11.30 16.26
C TYR A 138 3.93 12.35 15.27
N LEU A 139 3.78 13.61 15.64
CA LEU A 139 4.87 14.59 15.54
C LEU A 139 4.96 15.33 16.87
N CYS A 140 5.70 14.76 17.83
CA CYS A 140 6.23 15.57 18.94
C CYS A 140 7.50 14.90 19.48
N HIS A 141 8.62 15.13 18.81
CA HIS A 141 9.93 15.17 19.46
C HIS A 141 10.92 15.93 18.59
N SER A 142 10.84 17.28 18.57
CA SER A 142 12.04 18.14 18.39
C SER A 142 11.79 19.65 18.35
N LEU A 143 10.56 20.18 18.41
CA LEU A 143 10.36 21.65 18.39
C LEU A 143 9.53 22.12 19.58
N ASN A 144 10.06 23.16 20.22
CA ASN A 144 9.61 23.76 21.48
C ASN A 144 8.15 24.24 21.37
N CYS A 145 7.37 24.02 22.44
CA CYS A 145 5.91 24.23 22.47
C CYS A 145 5.46 25.70 22.49
N SER A 146 6.36 26.67 22.26
CA SER A 146 6.07 28.11 22.37
C SER A 146 5.61 28.77 21.06
N ASP A 147 5.76 28.13 19.90
CA ASP A 147 5.52 28.78 18.60
C ASP A 147 4.11 28.52 18.02
N TRP A 148 3.27 27.74 18.72
CA TRP A 148 1.92 27.38 18.26
C TRP A 148 0.86 28.48 18.49
N LEU A 149 1.18 29.55 19.21
CA LEU A 149 0.24 30.65 19.48
C LEU A 149 0.22 31.75 18.40
N LEU A 150 1.12 31.72 17.40
CA LEU A 150 1.22 32.75 16.37
C LEU A 150 0.59 32.39 15.01
N LEU A 151 0.17 31.13 14.81
CA LEU A 151 -0.43 30.67 13.54
C LEU A 151 -1.95 30.38 13.62
N SER A 152 -2.56 30.50 14.80
CA SER A 152 -4.02 30.35 14.97
C SER A 152 -4.80 31.67 14.95
N ALA A 153 -4.12 32.82 14.79
CA ALA A 153 -4.74 34.14 14.81
C ALA A 153 -4.65 34.86 13.45
N ASN A 154 -5.32 34.36 12.41
CA ASN A 154 -6.00 35.18 11.38
C ASN A 154 -6.63 34.32 10.27
N PRO A 155 -7.96 34.12 10.26
CA PRO A 155 -8.67 33.66 9.09
C PRO A 155 -9.22 34.88 8.33
N VAL A 156 -8.55 35.30 7.26
CA VAL A 156 -9.19 36.18 6.26
C VAL A 156 -9.62 35.31 5.08
N TRP A 157 -10.89 34.90 5.14
CA TRP A 157 -11.65 34.53 3.96
C TRP A 157 -11.90 35.81 3.16
N ASN A 158 -11.39 35.92 1.94
CA ASN A 158 -11.90 36.92 1.00
C ASN A 158 -12.56 36.24 -0.19
N LYS A 159 -13.85 36.55 -0.34
CA LYS A 159 -14.68 36.27 -1.50
C LYS A 159 -14.20 37.16 -2.66
N ASN A 160 -14.15 36.60 -3.85
CA ASN A 160 -14.73 37.15 -5.08
C ASN A 160 -14.68 36.08 -6.16
#